data_AF-A0A376KRL1-F1
#
_entry.id   AF-A0A376KRL1-F1
#
_cell.length_a   1.000
_cell.length_b   1.000
_cell.length_c   1.000
_cell.angle_alpha   90.00
_cell.angle_beta   90.00
_cell.angle_gamma   90.00
#
_symmetry.space_group_name_H-M   'P 1'
#
loop_
_entity.id
_entity.type
_entity.pdbx_description
1 polymer ?
#
loop_
_entity_poly.entity_id
_entity_poly.type
_entity_poly.pdbx_seq_one_letter_code
_entity_poly.pdbx_strand_id
1 'polypeptide(L)'
;MYKIKKSTLILILGAIILILASGFKPIGIDRDSINYVKMIQSPFLYSDLVSREPTFNLIQFICHILFFNNVAAFFLIYALLGVGLKILAIKRSSDYPVFSFFLYVFFYYILHDFTQIRAGVASALFLLAIYDRVNSNNRQALTKIIFAVCFHYSAIITLFIFLLNNKINRFKYVLLPIMGGLFSLLLTHDTLETVSQYLPYFIGNKINNYLTLQVNSDIYSHKCF
;
A
#
# COMPACT_ATOMS: atom_id res chain seq x y z
N MET A 1 -4.64 -38.10 7.90
CA MET A 1 -5.02 -36.96 8.76
C MET A 1 -3.85 -35.98 8.81
N TYR A 2 -3.89 -34.86 8.10
CA TYR A 2 -2.78 -33.88 8.05
C TYR A 2 -2.72 -33.12 9.39
N LYS A 3 -1.68 -33.34 10.21
CA LYS A 3 -1.48 -32.57 11.45
C LYS A 3 -1.00 -31.16 11.11
N ILE A 4 -1.84 -30.16 11.34
CA ILE A 4 -1.47 -28.75 11.19
C ILE A 4 -0.48 -28.39 12.30
N LYS A 5 0.68 -27.80 11.93
CA LYS A 5 1.67 -27.31 12.91
C LYS A 5 1.07 -26.20 13.77
N LYS A 6 1.34 -26.19 15.08
CA LYS A 6 0.86 -25.16 16.03
C LYS A 6 1.14 -23.72 15.56
N SER A 7 2.33 -23.48 15.00
CA SER A 7 2.69 -22.17 14.44
C SER A 7 1.77 -21.74 13.30
N THR A 8 1.35 -22.66 12.43
CA THR A 8 0.42 -22.36 11.33
C THR A 8 -0.97 -22.05 11.85
N LEU A 9 -1.42 -22.76 12.89
CA LEU A 9 -2.71 -22.48 13.53
C LEU A 9 -2.75 -21.07 14.12
N ILE A 10 -1.70 -20.65 14.85
CA ILE A 10 -1.59 -19.31 15.43
C ILE A 10 -1.68 -18.24 14.34
N LEU A 11 -0.96 -18.42 13.23
CA LEU A 11 -0.99 -17.48 12.11
C LEU A 11 -2.37 -17.38 11.46
N ILE A 12 -3.06 -18.51 11.25
CA ILE A 12 -4.40 -18.53 10.64
C ILE A 12 -5.40 -17.83 11.56
N LEU A 13 -5.43 -18.17 12.85
CA LEU A 13 -6.34 -17.55 13.81
C LEU A 13 -6.07 -16.05 13.95
N GLY A 14 -4.80 -15.66 14.07
CA GLY A 14 -4.41 -14.26 14.09
C GLY A 14 -4.82 -13.52 12.81
N ALA A 15 -4.59 -14.12 11.64
CA ALA A 15 -5.00 -13.54 10.37
C ALA A 15 -6.52 -13.32 10.29
N ILE A 16 -7.32 -14.29 10.73
CA ILE A 16 -8.79 -14.17 10.75
C ILE A 16 -9.19 -12.96 11.61
N ILE A 17 -8.63 -12.82 12.81
CA ILE A 17 -8.92 -11.68 13.69
C ILE A 17 -8.60 -10.35 12.99
N LEU A 18 -7.41 -10.25 12.37
CA LEU A 18 -6.99 -9.05 11.65
C LEU A 18 -7.84 -8.75 10.41
N ILE A 19 -8.26 -9.78 9.67
CA ILE A 19 -9.13 -9.64 8.51
C ILE A 19 -10.49 -9.11 8.93
N LEU A 20 -11.08 -9.69 9.98
CA LEU A 20 -12.37 -9.25 10.52
C LEU A 20 -12.26 -7.82 11.06
N ALA A 21 -11.19 -7.49 11.77
CA ALA A 21 -10.99 -6.14 12.31
C ALA A 21 -10.89 -5.08 11.20
N SER A 22 -10.17 -5.33 10.11
CA SER A 22 -10.06 -4.37 9.00
C SER A 22 -11.30 -4.35 8.09
N GLY A 23 -11.92 -5.51 7.86
CA GLY A 23 -13.11 -5.65 7.02
C GLY A 23 -14.37 -5.04 7.61
N PHE A 24 -14.54 -5.13 8.93
CA PHE A 24 -15.70 -4.62 9.66
C PHE A 24 -15.41 -3.37 10.50
N LYS A 25 -14.30 -2.67 10.19
CA LYS A 25 -13.97 -1.43 10.90
C LYS A 25 -15.11 -0.40 10.77
N PRO A 26 -15.42 0.35 11.83
CA PRO A 26 -16.34 1.49 11.74
C PRO A 26 -15.81 2.53 10.73
N ILE A 27 -16.67 3.04 9.87
CA ILE A 27 -16.28 4.08 8.91
C ILE A 27 -15.89 5.35 9.65
N GLY A 28 -14.74 5.94 9.31
CA GLY A 28 -14.20 7.15 9.95
C GLY A 28 -13.27 6.91 11.14
N ILE A 29 -13.06 5.65 11.56
CA ILE A 29 -12.07 5.32 12.60
C ILE A 29 -10.64 5.52 12.11
N ASP A 30 -10.41 5.33 10.81
CA ASP A 30 -9.15 5.59 10.12
C ASP A 30 -9.30 6.75 9.13
N ARG A 31 -8.16 7.27 8.68
CA ARG A 31 -8.10 8.47 7.83
C ARG A 31 -8.67 8.26 6.42
N ASP A 32 -8.65 7.03 5.91
CA ASP A 32 -8.91 6.73 4.50
C ASP A 32 -10.31 6.14 4.26
N SER A 33 -10.95 5.52 5.26
CA SER A 33 -12.27 4.87 5.08
C SER A 33 -13.36 5.81 4.55
N ILE A 34 -13.40 7.06 5.02
CA ILE A 34 -14.37 8.05 4.52
C ILE A 34 -14.17 8.30 3.02
N ASN A 35 -12.92 8.41 2.58
CA ASN A 35 -12.59 8.63 1.17
C ASN A 35 -13.00 7.43 0.32
N TYR A 36 -12.76 6.21 0.81
CA TYR A 36 -13.20 5.00 0.13
C TYR A 36 -14.72 4.93 -0.02
N VAL A 37 -15.48 5.25 1.04
CA VAL A 37 -16.94 5.27 0.97
C VAL A 37 -17.43 6.27 -0.07
N LYS A 38 -16.87 7.49 -0.08
CA LYS A 38 -17.19 8.51 -1.08
C LYS A 38 -16.94 8.02 -2.50
N MET A 39 -15.78 7.38 -2.74
CA MET A 39 -15.42 6.83 -4.05
C MET A 39 -16.31 5.67 -4.50
N ILE A 40 -16.78 4.83 -3.57
CA ILE A 40 -17.63 3.67 -3.86
C ILE A 40 -19.08 4.12 -4.15
N GLN A 41 -19.58 5.10 -3.41
CA GLN A 41 -20.96 5.59 -3.51
C GLN A 41 -21.14 6.65 -4.60
N SER A 42 -20.06 7.32 -5.04
CA SER A 42 -20.11 8.23 -6.19
C SER A 42 -20.41 7.47 -7.49
N PRO A 43 -21.21 8.03 -8.42
CA PRO A 43 -21.36 7.48 -9.75
C PRO A 43 -20.01 7.27 -10.42
N PHE A 44 -19.84 6.14 -11.10
CA PHE A 44 -18.60 5.82 -11.81
C PHE A 44 -18.46 6.72 -13.05
N LEU A 45 -17.36 7.47 -13.14
CA LEU A 45 -17.05 8.32 -14.28
C LEU A 45 -15.88 7.74 -15.10
N TYR A 46 -15.83 8.00 -16.40
CA TYR A 46 -14.70 7.57 -17.23
C TYR A 46 -13.34 8.09 -16.71
N SER A 47 -13.32 9.29 -16.13
CA SER A 47 -12.13 9.88 -15.49
C SER A 47 -11.61 9.07 -14.29
N ASP A 48 -12.45 8.23 -13.65
CA ASP A 48 -12.04 7.35 -12.55
C ASP A 48 -11.13 6.20 -13.00
N LEU A 49 -11.20 5.81 -14.28
CA LEU A 49 -10.31 4.79 -14.83
C LEU A 49 -8.84 5.24 -14.83
N VAL A 50 -8.62 6.54 -14.92
CA VAL A 50 -7.27 7.14 -14.96
C VAL A 50 -6.83 7.60 -13.57
N SER A 51 -7.77 8.11 -12.75
CA SER A 51 -7.45 8.66 -11.44
C SER A 51 -7.27 7.59 -10.34
N ARG A 52 -7.86 6.40 -10.50
CA ARG A 52 -7.82 5.29 -9.55
C ARG A 52 -6.95 4.15 -10.08
N GLU A 53 -6.38 3.34 -9.18
CA GLU A 53 -5.61 2.17 -9.60
C GLU A 53 -6.52 1.08 -10.22
N PRO A 54 -6.04 0.29 -11.20
CA PRO A 54 -6.90 -0.63 -11.96
C PRO A 54 -7.62 -1.66 -11.08
N THR A 55 -6.94 -2.18 -10.05
CA THR A 55 -7.54 -3.17 -9.15
C THR A 55 -8.61 -2.57 -8.23
N PHE A 56 -8.54 -1.26 -7.94
CA PHE A 56 -9.60 -0.59 -7.20
C PHE A 56 -10.91 -0.64 -8.00
N ASN A 57 -10.83 -0.26 -9.28
CA ASN A 57 -11.97 -0.28 -10.19
C ASN A 57 -12.52 -1.71 -10.37
N LEU A 58 -11.62 -2.69 -10.52
CA LEU A 58 -12.02 -4.10 -10.60
C LEU A 58 -12.73 -4.59 -9.33
N ILE A 59 -12.17 -4.32 -8.15
CA ILE A 59 -12.77 -4.75 -6.88
C ILE A 59 -14.10 -4.03 -6.62
N GLN A 60 -14.20 -2.74 -6.94
CA GLN A 60 -15.45 -1.99 -6.87
C GLN A 60 -16.52 -2.61 -7.78
N PHE A 61 -16.16 -2.97 -9.02
CA PHE A 61 -17.05 -3.65 -9.95
C PHE A 61 -17.51 -5.02 -9.43
N ILE A 62 -16.61 -5.81 -8.86
CA ILE A 62 -16.95 -7.09 -8.21
C ILE A 62 -17.93 -6.84 -7.04
N CYS A 63 -17.69 -5.82 -6.23
CA CYS A 63 -18.58 -5.46 -5.11
C CYS A 63 -19.95 -4.99 -5.58
N HIS A 64 -20.00 -4.30 -6.72
CA HIS A 64 -21.25 -3.87 -7.33
C HIS A 64 -22.12 -5.06 -7.72
N ILE A 65 -21.55 -6.03 -8.44
CA ILE A 65 -22.29 -7.17 -8.97
C ILE A 65 -22.65 -8.18 -7.88
N LEU A 66 -21.70 -8.53 -7.00
CA LEU A 66 -21.88 -9.63 -6.06
C LEU A 66 -22.43 -9.21 -4.70
N PHE A 67 -22.24 -7.95 -4.32
CA PHE A 67 -22.51 -7.46 -2.96
C PHE A 67 -23.31 -6.15 -2.93
N PHE A 68 -23.95 -5.76 -4.04
CA PHE A 68 -24.80 -4.57 -4.12
C PHE A 68 -24.14 -3.28 -3.58
N ASN A 69 -22.86 -3.06 -3.93
CA ASN A 69 -22.05 -1.93 -3.46
C ASN A 69 -21.82 -1.90 -1.93
N ASN A 70 -21.87 -3.04 -1.25
CA ASN A 70 -21.59 -3.10 0.18
C ASN A 70 -20.14 -2.71 0.50
N VAL A 71 -19.97 -1.64 1.29
CA VAL A 71 -18.66 -1.09 1.67
C VAL A 71 -17.87 -2.06 2.56
N ALA A 72 -18.53 -2.81 3.44
CA ALA A 72 -17.85 -3.79 4.28
C ALA A 72 -17.29 -4.96 3.44
N ALA A 73 -18.03 -5.40 2.42
CA ALA A 73 -17.53 -6.41 1.48
C ALA A 73 -16.27 -5.92 0.75
N PHE A 74 -16.25 -4.65 0.33
CA PHE A 74 -15.08 -4.03 -0.27
C PHE A 74 -13.86 -4.06 0.66
N PHE A 75 -14.00 -3.62 1.92
CA PHE A 75 -12.91 -3.68 2.89
C PHE A 75 -12.48 -5.11 3.21
N LEU A 76 -13.44 -6.04 3.30
CA LEU A 76 -13.14 -7.45 3.57
C LEU A 76 -12.32 -8.09 2.45
N ILE A 77 -12.61 -7.81 1.18
CA ILE A 77 -11.81 -8.30 0.04
C ILE A 77 -10.38 -7.77 0.14
N TYR A 78 -10.18 -6.48 0.39
CA TYR A 78 -8.86 -5.91 0.57
C TYR A 78 -8.13 -6.49 1.79
N ALA A 79 -8.83 -6.71 2.90
CA ALA A 79 -8.26 -7.33 4.10
C ALA A 79 -7.83 -8.78 3.85
N LEU A 80 -8.66 -9.57 3.14
CA LEU A 80 -8.33 -10.94 2.74
C LEU A 80 -7.07 -10.99 1.88
N LEU A 81 -6.97 -10.11 0.88
CA LEU A 81 -5.81 -10.02 0.00
C LEU A 81 -4.57 -9.52 0.79
N GLY A 82 -4.70 -8.42 1.51
CA GLY A 82 -3.59 -7.76 2.19
C GLY A 82 -2.99 -8.60 3.31
N VAL A 83 -3.81 -9.06 4.25
CA VAL A 83 -3.38 -9.90 5.36
C VAL A 83 -3.03 -11.30 4.86
N GLY A 84 -3.87 -11.91 4.03
CA GLY A 84 -3.67 -13.28 3.54
C GLY A 84 -2.35 -13.45 2.78
N LEU A 85 -2.04 -12.53 1.86
CA LEU A 85 -0.78 -12.56 1.12
C LEU A 85 0.43 -12.30 2.03
N LYS A 86 0.31 -11.46 3.06
CA LYS A 86 1.40 -11.26 4.04
C LYS A 86 1.67 -12.49 4.87
N ILE A 87 0.63 -13.20 5.32
CA ILE A 87 0.81 -14.47 6.05
C ILE A 87 1.51 -15.50 5.16
N LEU A 88 1.11 -15.59 3.88
CA LEU A 88 1.80 -16.44 2.91
C LEU A 88 3.28 -16.04 2.78
N ALA A 89 3.57 -14.75 2.66
CA ALA A 89 4.93 -14.24 2.54
C ALA A 89 5.77 -14.51 3.80
N ILE A 90 5.24 -14.22 4.98
CA ILE A 90 5.90 -14.47 6.27
C ILE A 90 6.24 -15.96 6.41
N LYS A 91 5.32 -16.86 6.05
CA LYS A 91 5.57 -18.31 6.11
C LYS A 91 6.64 -18.79 5.13
N ARG A 92 6.82 -18.11 3.99
CA ARG A 92 7.82 -18.48 2.99
C ARG A 92 9.19 -17.91 3.31
N SER A 93 9.23 -16.71 3.88
CA SER A 93 10.46 -15.92 3.99
C SER A 93 11.08 -15.91 5.39
N SER A 94 10.39 -16.36 6.43
CA SER A 94 10.86 -16.26 7.82
C SER A 94 11.12 -17.62 8.45
N ASP A 95 12.27 -17.76 9.10
CA ASP A 95 12.61 -18.91 9.95
C ASP A 95 11.79 -18.94 11.25
N TYR A 96 11.27 -17.77 11.68
CA TYR A 96 10.43 -17.62 12.86
C TYR A 96 9.07 -16.95 12.54
N PRO A 97 8.16 -17.64 11.81
CA PRO A 97 6.94 -17.02 11.28
C PRO A 97 6.03 -16.38 12.32
N VAL A 98 5.93 -16.96 13.52
CA VAL A 98 5.07 -16.43 14.60
C VAL A 98 5.63 -15.10 15.12
N PHE A 99 6.95 -15.00 15.28
CA PHE A 99 7.59 -13.76 15.72
C PHE A 99 7.47 -12.67 14.66
N SER A 100 7.74 -12.99 13.40
CA SER A 100 7.53 -12.06 12.28
C SER A 100 6.08 -11.61 12.15
N PHE A 101 5.12 -12.47 12.46
CA PHE A 101 3.70 -12.09 12.49
C PHE A 101 3.41 -11.06 13.58
N PHE A 102 3.95 -11.21 14.78
CA PHE A 102 3.79 -10.17 15.82
C PHE A 102 4.42 -8.84 15.41
N LEU A 103 5.62 -8.86 14.83
CA LEU A 103 6.23 -7.62 14.29
C LEU A 103 5.33 -6.98 13.23
N TYR A 104 4.75 -7.78 12.34
CA TYR A 104 3.77 -7.31 11.38
C TYR A 104 2.55 -6.66 12.05
N VAL A 105 1.95 -7.31 13.06
CA VAL A 105 0.77 -6.77 13.77
C VAL A 105 1.09 -5.44 14.43
N PHE A 106 2.20 -5.36 15.17
CA PHE A 106 2.49 -4.18 15.99
C PHE A 106 3.03 -2.99 15.20
N PHE A 107 3.83 -3.22 14.15
CA PHE A 107 4.52 -2.14 13.44
C PHE A 107 3.91 -1.78 12.09
N TYR A 108 3.12 -2.67 11.48
CA TYR A 108 2.75 -2.54 10.07
C TYR A 108 1.23 -2.57 9.82
N TYR A 109 0.51 -3.46 10.51
CA TYR A 109 -0.89 -3.75 10.24
C TYR A 109 -1.80 -2.50 10.29
N ILE A 110 -1.69 -1.69 11.35
CA ILE A 110 -2.58 -0.53 11.56
C ILE A 110 -2.45 0.49 10.42
N LEU A 111 -1.22 0.77 9.99
CA LEU A 111 -1.01 1.75 8.92
C LEU A 111 -1.43 1.20 7.56
N HIS A 112 -1.02 -0.02 7.22
CA HIS A 112 -1.08 -0.46 5.83
C HIS A 112 -2.21 -1.44 5.50
N ASP A 113 -2.69 -2.23 6.47
CA ASP A 113 -3.80 -3.17 6.23
C ASP A 113 -5.11 -2.73 6.87
N PHE A 114 -5.08 -1.79 7.81
CA PHE A 114 -6.27 -1.20 8.41
C PHE A 114 -6.64 0.14 7.76
N THR A 115 -5.66 1.04 7.58
CA THR A 115 -5.87 2.38 6.98
C THR A 115 -5.62 2.37 5.46
N GLN A 116 -4.38 2.15 5.03
CA GLN A 116 -3.96 2.30 3.63
C GLN A 116 -4.08 0.99 2.82
N ILE A 117 -5.27 0.41 2.79
CA ILE A 117 -5.53 -0.97 2.34
C ILE A 117 -4.95 -1.31 0.95
N ARG A 118 -4.93 -0.37 0.01
CA ARG A 118 -4.33 -0.54 -1.33
C ARG A 118 -2.82 -0.74 -1.26
N ALA A 119 -2.13 0.12 -0.50
CA ALA A 119 -0.70 0.00 -0.24
C ALA A 119 -0.39 -1.28 0.54
N GLY A 120 -1.28 -1.70 1.43
CA GLY A 120 -1.20 -2.99 2.13
C GLY A 120 -1.11 -4.19 1.20
N VAL A 121 -2.00 -4.31 0.22
CA VAL A 121 -1.92 -5.41 -0.77
C VAL A 121 -0.65 -5.31 -1.61
N ALA A 122 -0.30 -4.10 -2.06
CA ALA A 122 0.89 -3.87 -2.87
C ALA A 122 2.18 -4.30 -2.13
N SER A 123 2.30 -3.99 -0.83
CA SER A 123 3.46 -4.38 -0.03
C SER A 123 3.53 -5.88 0.25
N ALA A 124 2.39 -6.55 0.37
CA ALA A 124 2.33 -8.01 0.50
C ALA A 124 2.88 -8.69 -0.77
N LEU A 125 2.47 -8.20 -1.94
CA LEU A 125 2.98 -8.65 -3.24
C LEU A 125 4.47 -8.37 -3.38
N PHE A 126 4.94 -7.19 -2.94
CA PHE A 126 6.36 -6.87 -2.93
C PHE A 126 7.16 -7.80 -2.02
N LEU A 127 6.66 -8.13 -0.82
CA LEU A 127 7.34 -9.07 0.08
C LEU A 127 7.48 -10.47 -0.55
N LEU A 128 6.47 -10.93 -1.29
CA LEU A 128 6.56 -12.14 -2.10
C LEU A 128 7.53 -12.00 -3.28
N ALA A 129 7.61 -10.81 -3.90
CA ALA A 129 8.57 -10.54 -4.96
C ALA A 129 10.02 -10.58 -4.45
N ILE A 130 10.28 -10.10 -3.23
CA ILE A 130 11.59 -10.23 -2.56
C ILE A 130 11.94 -11.71 -2.42
N TYR A 131 11.01 -12.54 -1.92
CA TYR A 131 11.23 -13.98 -1.77
C TYR A 131 11.63 -14.63 -3.11
N ASP A 132 10.89 -14.34 -4.18
CA ASP A 132 11.21 -14.88 -5.51
C ASP A 132 12.55 -14.38 -6.03
N ARG A 133 12.87 -13.09 -5.83
CA ARG A 133 14.12 -12.48 -6.26
C ARG A 133 15.32 -13.15 -5.58
N VAL A 134 15.24 -13.39 -4.27
CA VAL A 134 16.28 -14.12 -3.52
C VAL A 134 16.46 -15.55 -4.05
N ASN A 135 15.37 -16.20 -4.45
CA ASN A 135 15.39 -17.54 -5.04
C ASN A 135 15.63 -17.55 -6.57
N SER A 136 16.18 -16.46 -7.13
CA SER A 136 16.48 -16.31 -8.57
C SER A 136 15.29 -16.41 -9.54
N ASN A 137 14.06 -16.37 -9.03
CA ASN A 137 12.82 -16.43 -9.80
C ASN A 137 12.39 -15.05 -10.33
N ASN A 138 13.27 -14.39 -11.09
CA ASN A 138 13.11 -12.98 -11.50
C ASN A 138 11.83 -12.69 -12.27
N ARG A 139 11.38 -13.63 -13.11
CA ARG A 139 10.10 -13.50 -13.84
C ARG A 139 8.93 -13.41 -12.87
N GLN A 140 8.89 -14.29 -11.87
CA GLN A 140 7.81 -14.30 -10.87
C GLN A 140 7.85 -13.04 -9.98
N ALA A 141 9.05 -12.58 -9.61
CA ALA A 141 9.24 -11.33 -8.88
C ALA A 141 8.70 -10.14 -9.69
N LEU A 142 9.04 -10.06 -10.98
CA LEU A 142 8.58 -8.98 -11.86
C LEU A 142 7.06 -8.99 -12.02
N THR A 143 6.46 -10.17 -12.24
CA THR A 143 5.01 -10.32 -12.33
C THR A 143 4.31 -9.83 -11.06
N LYS A 144 4.82 -10.16 -9.88
CA LYS A 144 4.26 -9.70 -8.60
C LYS A 144 4.38 -8.20 -8.43
N ILE A 145 5.49 -7.58 -8.86
CA ILE A 145 5.66 -6.12 -8.84
C ILE A 145 4.68 -5.44 -9.79
N ILE A 146 4.48 -5.97 -11.01
CA ILE A 146 3.48 -5.44 -11.95
C ILE A 146 2.08 -5.48 -11.32
N PHE A 147 1.71 -6.60 -10.69
CA PHE A 147 0.45 -6.68 -9.95
C PHE A 147 0.40 -5.70 -8.78
N ALA A 148 1.49 -5.50 -8.03
CA ALA A 148 1.56 -4.54 -6.95
C ALA A 148 1.30 -3.10 -7.44
N VAL A 149 1.85 -2.72 -8.61
CA VAL A 149 1.59 -1.43 -9.25
C VAL A 149 0.11 -1.25 -9.58
N CYS A 150 -0.57 -2.32 -10.01
CA CYS A 150 -2.02 -2.29 -10.26
C CYS A 150 -2.86 -2.10 -8.98
N PHE A 151 -2.32 -2.41 -7.79
CA PHE A 151 -2.91 -2.09 -6.49
C PHE A 151 -2.56 -0.69 -6.00
N HIS A 152 -1.34 -0.25 -6.26
CA HIS A 152 -0.85 1.04 -5.82
C HIS A 152 0.25 1.52 -6.76
N TYR A 153 0.01 2.57 -7.53
CA TYR A 153 0.95 3.03 -8.56
C TYR A 153 2.36 3.32 -8.02
N SER A 154 2.46 3.86 -6.80
CA SER A 154 3.75 4.14 -6.16
C SER A 154 4.59 2.88 -5.90
N ALA A 155 4.00 1.68 -5.95
CA ALA A 155 4.75 0.43 -5.87
C ALA A 155 5.72 0.23 -7.05
N ILE A 156 5.68 1.07 -8.09
CA ILE A 156 6.66 1.05 -9.19
C ILE A 156 8.11 1.21 -8.68
N ILE A 157 8.28 1.93 -7.56
CA ILE A 157 9.59 2.11 -6.90
C ILE A 157 10.20 0.78 -6.43
N THR A 158 9.41 -0.27 -6.31
CA THR A 158 9.91 -1.58 -5.90
C THR A 158 10.71 -2.29 -6.99
N LEU A 159 10.64 -1.85 -8.26
CA LEU A 159 11.49 -2.35 -9.35
C LEU A 159 12.99 -2.18 -9.07
N PHE A 160 13.37 -1.22 -8.23
CA PHE A 160 14.75 -1.00 -7.82
C PHE A 160 15.37 -2.23 -7.12
N ILE A 161 14.57 -3.18 -6.64
CA ILE A 161 15.07 -4.45 -6.11
C ILE A 161 15.92 -5.24 -7.12
N PHE A 162 15.69 -5.06 -8.43
CA PHE A 162 16.50 -5.72 -9.46
C PHE A 162 17.89 -5.11 -9.64
N LEU A 163 18.07 -3.86 -9.21
CA LEU A 163 19.37 -3.18 -9.18
C LEU A 163 20.19 -3.55 -7.93
N LEU A 164 19.52 -4.09 -6.90
CA LEU A 164 20.20 -4.60 -5.72
C LEU A 164 21.02 -5.84 -6.09
N ASN A 165 22.28 -5.82 -5.70
CA ASN A 165 23.21 -6.93 -5.84
C ASN A 165 23.59 -7.41 -4.42
N ASN A 166 23.97 -8.68 -4.31
CA ASN A 166 24.32 -9.31 -3.03
C ASN A 166 25.56 -8.68 -2.37
N LYS A 167 26.33 -7.87 -3.12
CA LYS A 167 27.47 -7.10 -2.59
C LYS A 167 27.02 -5.70 -2.16
N ILE A 168 26.90 -5.50 -0.85
CA ILE A 168 26.53 -4.20 -0.27
C ILE A 168 27.73 -3.26 -0.35
N ASN A 169 27.68 -2.25 -1.23
CA ASN A 169 28.62 -1.13 -1.19
C ASN A 169 28.14 -0.10 -0.17
N ARG A 170 28.65 -0.20 1.07
CA ARG A 170 28.23 0.63 2.22
C ARG A 170 28.24 2.14 1.91
N PHE A 171 29.21 2.61 1.14
CA PHE A 171 29.31 4.02 0.76
C PHE A 171 28.10 4.47 -0.06
N LYS A 172 27.67 3.68 -1.05
CA LYS A 172 26.49 4.01 -1.88
C LYS A 172 25.20 4.07 -1.05
N TYR A 173 25.03 3.15 -0.09
CA TYR A 173 23.82 3.10 0.74
C TYR A 173 23.75 4.23 1.76
N VAL A 174 24.90 4.70 2.29
CA VAL A 174 24.95 5.88 3.17
C VAL A 174 24.78 7.17 2.37
N LEU A 175 25.31 7.23 1.15
CA LEU A 175 25.19 8.41 0.29
C LEU A 175 23.75 8.68 -0.16
N LEU A 176 22.96 7.62 -0.39
CA LEU A 176 21.57 7.73 -0.85
C LEU A 176 20.65 8.62 0.02
N PRO A 177 20.54 8.42 1.35
CA PRO A 177 19.75 9.30 2.20
C PRO A 177 20.34 10.71 2.32
N ILE A 178 21.66 10.87 2.27
CA ILE A 178 22.31 12.20 2.28
C ILE A 178 21.93 12.98 1.02
N MET A 179 22.04 12.35 -0.15
CA MET A 179 21.64 12.94 -1.42
C MET A 179 20.14 13.26 -1.45
N GLY A 180 19.30 12.36 -0.90
CA GLY A 180 17.87 12.62 -0.76
C GLY A 180 17.57 13.83 0.13
N GLY A 181 18.27 13.95 1.26
CA GLY A 181 18.16 15.09 2.18
C GLY A 181 18.60 16.41 1.52
N LEU A 182 19.74 16.43 0.84
CA LEU A 182 20.21 17.60 0.10
C LEU A 182 19.26 17.99 -1.03
N PHE A 183 18.75 17.00 -1.77
CA PHE A 183 17.77 17.23 -2.83
C PHE A 183 16.46 17.82 -2.27
N SER A 184 16.04 17.43 -1.06
CA SER A 184 14.83 17.96 -0.45
C SER A 184 14.90 19.46 -0.15
N LEU A 185 16.10 20.03 0.02
CA LEU A 185 16.30 21.47 0.19
C LEU A 185 15.93 22.28 -1.07
N LEU A 186 15.92 21.62 -2.23
CA LEU A 186 15.51 22.23 -3.50
C LEU A 186 13.99 22.19 -3.72
N LEU A 187 13.24 21.44 -2.90
CA LEU A 187 11.81 21.21 -3.05
C LEU A 187 10.99 22.17 -2.17
N THR A 188 10.98 23.46 -2.53
CA THR A 188 10.10 24.47 -1.93
C THR A 188 8.71 24.48 -2.57
N HIS A 189 7.72 25.10 -1.92
CA HIS A 189 6.36 25.24 -2.46
C HIS A 189 6.35 25.79 -3.90
N ASP A 190 7.04 26.91 -4.14
CA ASP A 190 7.09 27.57 -5.45
C ASP A 190 7.77 26.71 -6.52
N THR A 191 8.84 26.00 -6.15
CA THR A 191 9.51 25.09 -7.09
C THR A 191 8.62 23.91 -7.46
N LEU A 192 7.87 23.35 -6.51
CA LEU A 192 6.94 22.25 -6.74
C LEU A 192 5.75 22.68 -7.60
N GLU A 193 5.22 23.88 -7.36
CA GLU A 193 4.14 24.46 -8.17
C GLU A 193 4.59 24.71 -9.61
N THR A 194 5.79 25.27 -9.80
CA THR A 194 6.36 25.49 -11.13
C THR A 194 6.59 24.16 -11.86
N VAL A 195 7.17 23.17 -11.18
CA VAL A 195 7.43 21.84 -11.77
C VAL A 195 6.13 21.10 -12.10
N SER A 196 5.07 21.26 -11.32
CA SER A 196 3.80 20.56 -11.52
C SER A 196 3.16 20.86 -12.89
N GLN A 197 3.40 22.06 -13.43
CA GLN A 197 2.89 22.51 -14.73
C GLN A 197 3.53 21.78 -15.91
N TYR A 198 4.75 21.28 -15.76
CA TYR A 198 5.47 20.55 -16.81
C TYR A 198 5.31 19.03 -16.70
N LEU A 199 4.71 18.54 -15.61
CA LEU A 199 4.51 17.12 -15.39
C LEU A 199 3.21 16.62 -16.05
N PRO A 200 3.12 15.31 -16.37
CA PRO A 200 1.86 14.72 -16.79
C PRO A 200 0.72 15.07 -15.84
N TYR A 201 -0.46 15.35 -16.39
CA TYR A 201 -1.62 15.86 -15.65
C TYR A 201 -1.88 15.12 -14.33
N PHE A 202 -1.79 13.78 -14.34
CA PHE A 202 -2.04 12.96 -13.15
C PHE A 202 -1.03 13.21 -12.01
N ILE A 203 0.23 13.51 -12.34
CA ILE A 203 1.28 13.82 -11.36
C ILE A 203 1.13 15.27 -10.89
N GLY A 204 1.00 16.20 -11.84
CA GLY A 204 0.87 17.62 -11.54
C GLY A 204 -0.32 17.92 -10.63
N ASN A 205 -1.49 17.34 -10.94
CA ASN A 205 -2.70 17.48 -10.12
C ASN A 205 -2.50 16.95 -8.70
N LYS A 206 -1.76 15.85 -8.54
CA LYS A 206 -1.46 15.28 -7.21
C LYS A 206 -0.56 16.20 -6.39
N ILE A 207 0.47 16.79 -7.00
CA ILE A 207 1.34 17.78 -6.35
C ILE A 207 0.50 18.99 -5.90
N ASN A 208 -0.32 19.54 -6.80
CA ASN A 208 -1.14 20.71 -6.49
C ASN A 208 -2.16 20.45 -5.36
N ASN A 209 -2.74 19.24 -5.32
CA ASN A 209 -3.61 18.84 -4.20
C ASN A 209 -2.85 18.83 -2.86
N TYR A 210 -1.61 18.34 -2.82
CA TYR A 210 -0.80 18.38 -1.61
C TYR A 210 -0.42 19.80 -1.21
N LEU A 211 -0.02 20.65 -2.16
CA LEU A 211 0.27 22.06 -1.90
C LEU A 211 -0.97 22.78 -1.34
N THR A 212 -2.14 22.55 -1.92
CA THR A 212 -3.42 23.10 -1.44
C THR A 212 -3.76 22.62 -0.02
N LEU A 213 -3.55 21.33 0.26
CA LEU A 213 -3.78 20.78 1.61
C LEU A 213 -2.82 21.38 2.63
N GLN A 214 -1.56 21.61 2.26
CA GLN A 214 -0.55 22.23 3.10
C GLN A 214 -0.92 23.68 3.45
N VAL A 215 -1.27 24.49 2.45
CA VAL A 215 -1.74 25.88 2.66
C VAL A 215 -2.97 25.89 3.57
N ASN A 216 -3.94 25.01 3.34
CA ASN A 216 -5.12 24.91 4.19
C ASN A 216 -4.74 24.53 5.63
N SER A 217 -3.85 23.56 5.84
CA SER A 217 -3.41 23.20 7.20
C SER A 217 -2.69 24.35 7.91
N ASP A 218 -1.92 25.15 7.19
CA ASP A 218 -1.23 26.31 7.75
C ASP A 218 -2.23 27.42 8.14
N ILE A 219 -3.29 27.63 7.34
CA ILE A 219 -4.37 28.56 7.68
C ILE A 219 -5.11 28.15 8.97
N TYR A 220 -5.34 26.86 9.18
CA TYR A 220 -6.02 26.36 10.39
C TYR A 220 -5.08 26.28 11.61
N SER A 221 -3.77 26.14 11.43
CA SER A 221 -2.81 26.18 12.54
C SER A 221 -2.63 27.60 13.10
N HIS A 222 -2.82 28.64 12.27
CA HIS A 222 -2.83 30.05 12.70
C HIS A 222 -4.13 30.52 13.37
N LYS A 223 -5.21 29.73 13.33
CA LYS A 223 -6.49 30.05 14.01
C LYS A 223 -6.68 29.34 15.35
N CYS A 224 -5.73 28.50 15.75
CA CYS A 224 -5.68 27.85 17.06
C CYS A 224 -4.58 28.49 17.92
N PHE A 225 -4.69 29.79 18.18
CA PHE A 225 -4.05 30.49 19.29
C PHE A 225 -4.94 31.65 19.72
#